data_AF-A0A177NQ10-F1
#
_entry.id   AF-A0A177NQ10-F1
#
_cell.length_a   1.000
_cell.length_b   1.000
_cell.length_c   1.000
_cell.angle_alpha   90.00
_cell.angle_beta   90.00
_cell.angle_gamma   90.00
#
_symmetry.space_group_name_H-M   'P 1'
#
loop_
_entity.id
_entity.type
_entity.pdbx_description
1 polymer ?
#
loop_
_entity_poly.entity_id
_entity_poly.type
_entity_poly.pdbx_seq_one_letter_code
_entity_poly.pdbx_strand_id
1 'polypeptide(L)'
;MLAACASSGPVARRDPNDHRGYAADAMRCSQASMRMEAIKVPTPHALSVVEIPTIPDAGRFTACMDYAKWPVPRADTAQYLKVSTVCLNRARNADNADETYADCIKASQLSIELIPNQ
;
A
#
# COMPACT_ATOMS: atom_id res chain seq x y z
N MET A 1 -0.01 -5.51 20.90
CA MET A 1 -0.96 -4.40 21.08
C MET A 1 -0.95 -3.57 19.80
N LEU A 2 -1.93 -3.78 18.92
CA LEU A 2 -2.16 -2.98 17.71
C LEU A 2 -3.34 -2.05 18.01
N ALA A 3 -3.06 -0.90 18.62
CA ALA A 3 -4.06 0.09 18.97
C ALA A 3 -3.82 1.37 18.15
N ALA A 4 -4.22 1.34 16.88
CA ALA A 4 -4.30 2.55 16.04
C ALA A 4 -5.30 2.46 14.86
N CYS A 5 -6.21 1.48 14.84
CA CYS A 5 -7.27 1.39 13.82
C CYS A 5 -8.57 0.89 14.45
N ALA A 6 -9.15 1.66 15.37
CA ALA A 6 -10.42 1.31 16.01
C ALA A 6 -11.36 2.52 16.02
N SER A 7 -11.75 2.99 14.84
CA SER A 7 -12.82 3.98 14.68
C SER A 7 -13.40 3.95 13.27
N SER A 8 -13.95 2.81 12.86
CA SER A 8 -14.96 2.74 11.79
C SER A 8 -15.72 1.43 11.96
N GLY A 9 -17.05 1.45 11.86
CA GLY A 9 -17.88 0.23 11.85
C GLY A 9 -17.54 -0.71 10.70
N PRO A 10 -18.35 -1.76 10.42
CA PRO A 10 -18.11 -2.60 9.25
C PRO A 10 -18.08 -1.72 8.00
N VAL A 11 -16.88 -1.50 7.47
CA VAL A 11 -16.68 -0.67 6.27
C VAL A 11 -17.39 -1.41 5.15
N ALA A 12 -18.50 -0.83 4.67
CA ALA A 12 -19.26 -1.38 3.56
C ALA A 12 -18.32 -1.67 2.39
N ARG A 13 -18.57 -2.77 1.69
CA ARG A 13 -17.81 -3.20 0.50
C ARG A 13 -17.73 -2.00 -0.47
N ARG A 14 -16.51 -1.59 -0.84
CA ARG A 14 -16.27 -0.46 -1.73
C ARG A 14 -16.87 -0.76 -3.11
N ASP A 15 -17.56 0.21 -3.72
CA ASP A 15 -18.02 0.09 -5.11
C ASP A 15 -16.78 -0.09 -6.01
N PRO A 16 -16.72 -1.11 -6.87
CA PRO A 16 -15.59 -1.34 -7.77
C PRO A 16 -15.34 -0.19 -8.76
N ASN A 17 -16.27 0.76 -8.93
CA ASN A 17 -16.10 1.97 -9.72
C ASN A 17 -15.84 3.23 -8.88
N ASP A 18 -15.83 3.12 -7.54
CA ASP A 18 -15.45 4.23 -6.66
C ASP A 18 -13.97 4.12 -6.31
N HIS A 19 -13.14 4.84 -7.08
CA HIS A 19 -11.70 4.89 -6.88
C HIS A 19 -11.29 5.92 -5.81
N ARG A 20 -12.22 6.61 -5.15
CA ARG A 20 -11.89 7.66 -4.19
C ARG A 20 -11.00 7.13 -3.06
N GLY A 21 -9.84 7.76 -2.92
CA GLY A 21 -8.82 7.41 -1.93
C GLY A 21 -7.95 6.21 -2.30
N TYR A 22 -8.05 5.65 -3.52
CA TYR A 22 -7.24 4.50 -3.92
C TYR A 22 -5.76 4.83 -3.97
N ALA A 23 -5.38 5.93 -4.61
CA ALA A 23 -3.99 6.37 -4.64
C ALA A 23 -3.51 6.76 -3.22
N ALA A 24 -4.38 7.36 -2.41
CA ALA A 24 -4.06 7.74 -1.04
C ALA A 24 -3.81 6.53 -0.13
N ASP A 25 -4.64 5.49 -0.21
CA ASP A 25 -4.45 4.22 0.49
C ASP A 25 -3.17 3.53 0.01
N ALA A 26 -2.93 3.46 -1.31
CA ALA A 26 -1.72 2.88 -1.87
C ALA A 26 -0.45 3.60 -1.39
N MET A 27 -0.45 4.94 -1.29
CA MET A 27 0.68 5.68 -0.73
C MET A 27 0.90 5.37 0.75
N ARG A 28 -0.16 5.35 1.56
CA ARG A 28 -0.07 5.01 2.99
C ARG A 28 0.44 3.58 3.19
N CYS A 29 -0.09 2.63 2.44
CA CYS A 29 0.31 1.23 2.50
C CYS A 29 1.76 1.04 2.04
N SER A 30 2.20 1.76 1.01
CA SER A 30 3.60 1.74 0.57
C SER A 30 4.53 2.18 1.70
N GLN A 31 4.24 3.30 2.36
CA GLN A 31 5.03 3.80 3.49
C GLN A 31 5.01 2.83 4.68
N ALA A 32 3.84 2.31 5.05
CA ALA A 32 3.69 1.37 6.17
C ALA A 32 4.32 -0.01 5.90
N SER A 33 4.52 -0.36 4.63
CA SER A 33 5.14 -1.62 4.23
C SER A 33 6.67 -1.60 4.27
N MET A 34 7.30 -0.45 4.47
CA MET A 34 8.76 -0.35 4.55
C MET A 34 9.29 -1.19 5.72
N ARG A 35 10.27 -2.06 5.43
CA ARG A 35 11.06 -2.69 6.48
C ARG A 35 11.90 -1.62 7.16
N MET A 36 11.91 -1.65 8.49
CA MET A 36 12.71 -0.76 9.30
C MET A 36 13.94 -1.54 9.76
N GLU A 37 15.12 -0.98 9.57
CA GLU A 37 16.36 -1.51 10.12
C GLU A 37 16.89 -0.55 11.18
N ALA A 38 17.35 -1.11 12.29
CA ALA A 38 17.91 -0.35 13.39
C ALA A 38 19.42 -0.19 13.21
N ILE A 39 19.87 1.04 13.02
CA ILE A 39 21.29 1.38 12.99
C ILE A 39 21.72 2.00 14.32
N LYS A 40 22.92 1.62 14.80
CA LYS A 40 23.54 2.23 15.97
C LYS A 40 24.39 3.41 15.52
N VAL A 41 24.05 4.60 16.01
CA VAL A 41 24.77 5.84 15.71
C VAL A 41 25.54 6.26 16.97
N PRO A 42 26.88 6.43 16.89
CA PRO A 42 27.65 6.98 17.98
C PRO A 42 27.22 8.42 18.27
N THR A 43 26.91 8.72 19.52
CA THR A 43 26.75 10.09 20.04
C THR A 43 27.87 10.38 21.04
N PRO A 44 28.14 11.66 21.39
CA PRO A 44 29.29 12.02 22.22
C PRO A 44 29.43 11.27 23.55
N HIS A 45 28.34 10.68 24.06
CA HIS A 45 28.32 9.96 25.34
C HIS A 45 27.55 8.63 25.32
N ALA A 46 27.05 8.15 24.18
CA ALA A 46 26.26 6.91 24.09
C ALA A 46 26.18 6.32 22.67
N LEU A 47 25.48 5.19 22.54
CA LEU A 47 24.99 4.66 21.27
C LEU A 47 23.50 4.94 21.17
N SER A 48 23.08 5.73 20.18
CA SER A 48 21.67 5.92 19.86
C SER A 48 21.22 4.91 18.82
N VAL A 49 19.99 4.40 18.94
CA VAL A 49 19.39 3.50 17.94
C VAL A 49 18.43 4.32 17.09
N VAL A 50 18.65 4.34 15.78
CA VAL A 50 17.78 5.00 14.81
C VAL A 50 17.20 3.94 13.88
N GLU A 51 15.89 3.95 13.70
CA GLU A 51 15.21 3.09 12.72
C GLU A 51 15.14 3.80 11.37
N ILE A 52 15.66 3.14 10.33
CA ILE A 52 15.64 3.64 8.95
C ILE A 52 14.82 2.72 8.05
N PRO A 53 13.98 3.26 7.15
CA PRO A 53 13.26 2.46 6.18
C PRO A 53 14.24 1.97 5.10
N THR A 54 14.25 0.66 4.81
CA THR A 54 15.19 0.07 3.85
C THR A 54 14.51 -0.42 2.59
N ILE A 55 13.78 -1.53 2.67
CA ILE A 55 13.18 -2.20 1.51
C ILE A 55 11.68 -2.36 1.75
N PRO A 56 10.81 -2.05 0.78
CA PRO A 56 9.38 -2.29 0.92
C PRO A 56 9.05 -3.79 0.98
N ASP A 57 8.20 -4.17 1.93
CA ASP A 57 7.74 -5.54 2.10
C ASP A 57 6.44 -5.77 1.32
N ALA A 58 6.55 -6.54 0.23
CA ALA A 58 5.44 -6.85 -0.67
C ALA A 58 4.23 -7.51 0.04
N GLY A 59 4.48 -8.36 1.04
CA GLY A 59 3.43 -9.01 1.81
C GLY A 59 2.66 -8.02 2.68
N ARG A 60 3.39 -7.15 3.40
CA ARG A 60 2.77 -6.09 4.21
C ARG A 60 2.01 -5.08 3.37
N PHE A 61 2.56 -4.70 2.22
CA PHE A 61 1.87 -3.82 1.28
C PHE A 61 0.53 -4.42 0.84
N THR A 62 0.56 -5.67 0.37
CA THR A 62 -0.64 -6.38 -0.13
C THR A 62 -1.68 -6.53 0.97
N ALA A 63 -1.29 -6.91 2.19
CA ALA A 63 -2.20 -7.02 3.32
C ALA A 63 -2.83 -5.67 3.71
N CYS A 64 -2.08 -4.57 3.62
CA CYS A 64 -2.61 -3.23 3.87
C CYS A 64 -3.64 -2.82 2.81
N MET A 65 -3.39 -3.12 1.53
CA MET A 65 -4.34 -2.84 0.45
C MET A 65 -5.62 -3.67 0.58
N ASP A 66 -5.52 -4.95 0.96
CA ASP A 66 -6.66 -5.81 1.25
C ASP A 66 -7.46 -5.30 2.47
N TYR A 67 -6.78 -4.85 3.52
CA TYR A 67 -7.42 -4.20 4.67
C TYR A 67 -8.19 -2.93 4.26
N ALA A 68 -7.62 -2.13 3.35
CA ALA A 68 -8.26 -0.96 2.74
C ALA A 68 -9.37 -1.33 1.72
N LYS A 69 -9.67 -2.63 1.55
CA LYS A 69 -10.71 -3.18 0.67
C LYS A 69 -10.48 -2.89 -0.81
N TRP A 70 -9.22 -2.75 -1.21
CA TRP A 70 -8.84 -2.65 -2.61
C TRP A 70 -8.56 -4.02 -3.23
N PRO A 71 -8.77 -4.18 -4.54
CA PRO A 71 -8.39 -5.40 -5.25
C PRO A 71 -6.89 -5.69 -5.13
N VAL A 72 -6.55 -6.91 -4.73
CA VAL A 72 -5.18 -7.41 -4.63
C VAL A 72 -5.03 -8.75 -5.36
N PRO A 73 -3.88 -9.01 -6.00
CA PRO A 73 -3.63 -10.31 -6.63
C PRO A 73 -3.30 -11.38 -5.58
N ARG A 74 -3.72 -12.62 -5.83
CA ARG A 74 -3.53 -13.74 -4.88
C ARG A 74 -2.15 -14.40 -4.93
N ALA A 75 -1.45 -14.31 -6.06
CA ALA A 75 -0.27 -15.13 -6.33
C ALA A 75 1.07 -14.38 -6.35
N ASP A 76 1.11 -13.12 -6.78
CA ASP A 76 2.38 -12.38 -6.92
C ASP A 76 2.33 -10.99 -6.26
N THR A 77 2.60 -10.99 -4.95
CA THR A 77 2.66 -9.76 -4.15
C THR A 77 3.83 -8.86 -4.55
N ALA A 78 4.94 -9.43 -5.01
CA ALA A 78 6.13 -8.67 -5.38
C ALA A 78 5.89 -7.89 -6.68
N GLN A 79 5.29 -8.55 -7.68
CA GLN A 79 4.86 -7.91 -8.91
C GLN A 79 3.79 -6.86 -8.62
N TYR A 80 2.85 -7.13 -7.70
CA TYR A 80 1.85 -6.14 -7.29
C TYR A 80 2.47 -4.87 -6.72
N LEU A 81 3.40 -5.00 -5.76
CA LEU A 81 4.13 -3.87 -5.19
C LEU A 81 4.90 -3.08 -6.27
N LYS A 82 5.57 -3.79 -7.19
CA LYS A 82 6.31 -3.17 -8.30
C LYS A 82 5.38 -2.35 -9.20
N VAL A 83 4.28 -2.93 -9.64
CA VAL A 83 3.27 -2.27 -10.48
C VAL A 83 2.65 -1.09 -9.73
N SER A 84 2.23 -1.29 -8.48
CA SER A 84 1.68 -0.24 -7.62
C SER A 84 2.64 0.95 -7.50
N THR A 85 3.93 0.70 -7.33
CA THR A 85 4.95 1.77 -7.27
C THR A 85 5.02 2.57 -8.58
N VAL A 86 4.97 1.89 -9.73
CA VAL A 86 4.92 2.57 -11.05
C VAL A 86 3.64 3.40 -11.19
N CYS A 87 2.49 2.84 -10.81
CA CYS A 87 1.21 3.52 -10.91
C CYS A 87 1.10 4.71 -9.96
N LEU A 88 1.65 4.62 -8.74
CA LEU A 88 1.76 5.74 -7.81
C LEU A 88 2.58 6.88 -8.42
N ASN A 89 3.72 6.57 -9.03
CA ASN A 89 4.55 7.59 -9.69
C ASN A 89 3.80 8.27 -10.85
N ARG A 90 2.98 7.53 -11.60
CA ARG A 90 2.12 8.10 -12.64
C ARG A 90 1.02 8.99 -12.06
N ALA A 91 0.39 8.57 -10.96
CA ALA A 91 -0.70 9.29 -10.31
C ALA A 91 -0.27 10.60 -9.62
N ARG A 92 0.99 10.71 -9.16
CA ARG A 92 1.50 11.86 -8.38
C ARG A 92 1.34 13.22 -9.08
N ASN A 93 1.37 13.24 -10.40
CA ASN A 93 1.29 14.48 -11.20
C ASN A 93 -0.01 14.58 -12.00
N ALA A 94 -0.98 13.71 -11.74
CA ALA A 94 -2.25 13.71 -12.46
C ALA A 94 -3.29 14.58 -11.73
N ASP A 95 -4.19 15.20 -12.51
CA ASP A 95 -5.32 15.97 -11.96
C ASP A 95 -6.26 15.10 -11.12
N ASN A 96 -6.37 13.81 -11.48
CA ASN A 96 -7.08 12.81 -10.71
C ASN A 96 -6.18 11.61 -10.42
N ALA A 97 -5.49 11.67 -9.27
CA ALA A 97 -4.55 10.64 -8.85
C ALA A 97 -5.22 9.27 -8.65
N ASP A 98 -6.43 9.25 -8.10
CA ASP A 98 -7.18 8.03 -7.79
C ASP A 98 -7.56 7.25 -9.05
N GLU A 99 -8.19 7.93 -10.02
CA GLU A 99 -8.53 7.32 -11.31
C GLU A 99 -7.27 6.90 -12.09
N THR A 100 -6.25 7.77 -12.12
CA THR A 100 -4.99 7.46 -12.82
C THR A 100 -4.30 6.23 -12.24
N TYR A 101 -4.33 6.08 -10.91
CA TYR A 101 -3.79 4.91 -10.24
C TYR A 101 -4.62 3.66 -10.60
N ALA A 102 -5.95 3.73 -10.47
CA ALA A 102 -6.85 2.62 -10.77
C ALA A 102 -6.70 2.12 -12.22
N ASP A 103 -6.69 3.02 -13.19
CA ASP A 103 -6.51 2.70 -14.61
C ASP A 103 -5.16 2.05 -14.89
N CYS A 104 -4.10 2.54 -14.24
CA CYS A 104 -2.77 1.94 -14.37
C CYS A 104 -2.72 0.52 -13.80
N ILE A 105 -3.33 0.28 -12.63
CA ILE A 105 -3.44 -1.07 -12.05
C ILE A 105 -4.23 -1.99 -12.99
N LYS A 106 -5.37 -1.54 -13.51
CA LYS A 106 -6.19 -2.32 -14.43
C LYS A 106 -5.46 -2.65 -15.74
N ALA A 107 -4.72 -1.70 -16.29
CA ALA A 107 -3.93 -1.88 -17.50
C ALA A 107 -2.75 -2.84 -17.32
N SER A 108 -2.26 -3.02 -16.09
CA SER A 108 -1.11 -3.87 -15.80
C SER A 108 -1.37 -5.37 -15.99
N GLN A 109 -2.63 -5.79 -16.18
CA GLN A 109 -3.05 -7.19 -16.35
C GLN A 109 -2.54 -8.13 -15.24
N LEU A 110 -2.21 -7.60 -14.06
CA LEU A 110 -2.10 -8.43 -12.87
C LEU A 110 -3.38 -9.26 -12.81
N SER A 111 -3.27 -10.58 -12.63
CA SER A 111 -4.39 -11.47 -12.34
C SER A 111 -4.94 -11.14 -10.95
N ILE A 112 -5.48 -9.94 -10.83
CA ILE A 112 -6.26 -9.43 -9.73
C ILE A 112 -7.61 -10.09 -9.98
N GLU A 113 -7.75 -11.31 -9.48
CA GLU A 113 -9.07 -11.88 -9.32
C GLU A 113 -9.83 -10.92 -8.39
N LEU A 114 -10.62 -10.04 -9.01
CA LEU A 114 -11.67 -9.29 -8.34
C LEU A 114 -12.48 -10.34 -7.62
N ILE A 115 -12.37 -10.39 -6.31
CA ILE A 115 -13.08 -11.35 -5.47
C ILE A 115 -14.59 -11.19 -5.77
N PRO A 116 -15.21 -12.08 -6.56
CA PRO A 116 -16.64 -12.04 -6.77
C PRO A 116 -17.22 -12.86 -5.63
N ASN A 117 -17.18 -12.33 -4.41
CA ASN A 117 -17.88 -13.00 -3.31
C ASN A 117 -19.37 -12.72 -3.46
N GLN A 118 -20.10 -13.80 -3.73
CA GLN A 118 -21.55 -13.93 -3.56
C GLN A 118 -21.98 -13.54 -2.13
#